data_AF-A0A329REB8-F1
#
_entry.id   AF-A0A329REB8-F1
#
_cell.length_a   1.000
_cell.length_b   1.000
_cell.length_c   1.000
_cell.angle_alpha   90.00
_cell.angle_beta   90.00
_cell.angle_gamma   90.00
#
_symmetry.space_group_name_H-M   'P 1'
#
loop_
_entity.id
_entity.type
_entity.pdbx_description
1 polymer ?
#
loop_
_entity_poly.entity_id
_entity_poly.type
_entity_poly.pdbx_seq_one_letter_code
_entity_poly.pdbx_strand_id
1 'polypeptide(L)'
;MSTSNGKSAFFTMEDAKASFNLFCCVCGIGSLAMPSNYARAGPVFASIALAFMIFANTYATLKLSKVMLVAPSSVKTYGDLGEWALGKWGRFFTVVSQMGVCLLVPCAFLVLGSTLLDVLFPDSFSQIFWIIFMALMVIPVCLIPTLKESAGMAFAGCMGTVIADIIAVSVLQWNMRGHDSVPSPDVTLHQVLTCFGNLALAYGAAIVVPDLQREHSQPQRMPRVVVITILFISAFFIAVALAGYTAGGCQLSGNILYSIVSTSDPLGLA
;
A
#
# COMPACT_ATOMS: atom_id res chain seq x y z
N MET A 1 46.04 -17.80 5.69
CA MET A 1 44.63 -18.23 5.88
C MET A 1 44.16 -17.65 7.20
N SER A 2 43.35 -16.59 7.16
CA SER A 2 42.65 -16.09 8.35
C SER A 2 41.16 -16.26 8.09
N THR A 3 40.61 -17.32 8.66
CA THR A 3 39.17 -17.62 8.68
C THR A 3 38.49 -16.64 9.63
N SER A 4 38.09 -15.48 9.11
CA SER A 4 37.13 -14.61 9.79
C SER A 4 35.74 -15.23 9.64
N ASN A 5 35.37 -16.01 10.65
CA ASN A 5 34.06 -16.64 10.79
C ASN A 5 33.07 -15.58 11.31
N GLY A 6 32.81 -14.55 10.51
CA GLY A 6 31.77 -13.57 10.79
C GLY A 6 30.42 -14.18 10.46
N LYS A 7 29.63 -14.54 11.48
CA LYS A 7 28.20 -14.85 11.31
C LYS A 7 27.58 -13.68 10.52
N SER A 8 27.31 -13.88 9.23
CA SER A 8 26.62 -12.88 8.43
C SER A 8 25.27 -12.65 9.10
N ALA A 9 25.05 -11.45 9.65
CA ALA A 9 23.80 -11.13 10.33
C ALA A 9 22.62 -11.51 9.44
N PHE A 10 21.66 -12.28 9.97
CA PHE A 10 20.51 -12.78 9.21
C PHE A 10 19.63 -11.64 8.69
N PHE A 11 19.65 -10.49 9.37
CA PHE A 11 18.96 -9.25 9.05
C PHE A 11 19.83 -8.05 9.46
N THR A 12 20.09 -7.13 8.54
CA THR A 12 20.90 -5.92 8.78
C THR A 12 20.02 -4.68 8.94
N MET A 13 20.59 -3.57 9.41
CA MET A 13 19.89 -2.28 9.44
C MET A 13 19.52 -1.79 8.04
N GLU A 14 20.25 -2.16 6.99
CA GLU A 14 19.88 -1.86 5.61
C GLU A 14 18.68 -2.71 5.15
N ASP A 15 18.68 -4.00 5.48
CA ASP A 15 17.54 -4.90 5.21
C ASP A 15 16.27 -4.37 5.92
N ALA A 16 16.42 -3.84 7.14
CA ALA A 16 15.35 -3.20 7.90
C ALA A 16 14.80 -1.95 7.20
N LYS A 17 15.69 -1.06 6.74
CA LYS A 17 15.30 0.15 6.00
C LYS A 17 14.60 -0.16 4.68
N ALA A 18 15.09 -1.16 3.94
CA ALA A 18 14.45 -1.60 2.70
C ALA A 18 13.08 -2.24 2.95
N SER A 19 12.97 -3.10 3.98
CA SER A 19 11.69 -3.67 4.43
C SER A 19 10.71 -2.56 4.81
N PHE A 20 11.20 -1.55 5.53
CA PHE A 20 10.39 -0.45 6.01
C PHE A 20 9.90 0.43 4.86
N ASN A 21 10.75 0.80 3.90
CA ASN A 21 10.33 1.54 2.72
C ASN A 21 9.30 0.77 1.89
N LEU A 22 9.48 -0.55 1.75
CA LEU A 22 8.51 -1.39 1.06
C LEU A 22 7.18 -1.50 1.84
N PHE A 23 7.24 -1.58 3.16
CA PHE A 23 6.07 -1.51 4.05
C PHE A 23 5.33 -0.18 3.87
N CYS A 24 6.01 0.96 3.93
CA CYS A 24 5.42 2.28 3.71
C CYS A 24 4.81 2.47 2.31
N CYS A 25 5.37 1.82 1.30
CA CYS A 25 4.83 1.89 -0.07
C CYS A 25 3.45 1.19 -0.17
N VAL A 26 3.22 0.16 0.64
CA VAL A 26 2.01 -0.68 0.59
C VAL A 26 0.99 -0.25 1.64
N CYS A 27 1.46 0.09 2.84
CA CYS A 27 0.65 0.59 3.95
C CYS A 27 0.32 2.07 3.72
N GLY A 28 -0.96 2.33 3.45
CA GLY A 28 -1.49 3.62 3.00
C GLY A 28 -2.97 3.45 2.68
N ILE A 29 -3.39 3.87 1.47
CA ILE A 29 -4.76 3.64 0.97
C ILE A 29 -5.14 2.16 1.00
N GLY A 30 -4.16 1.27 0.76
CA GLY A 30 -4.35 -0.17 0.75
C GLY A 30 -4.97 -0.71 2.03
N SER A 31 -4.39 -0.41 3.20
CA SER A 31 -4.89 -0.91 4.49
C SER A 31 -6.26 -0.33 4.85
N LEU A 32 -6.42 0.98 4.66
CA LEU A 32 -7.67 1.71 4.92
C LEU A 32 -8.87 1.18 4.11
N ALA A 33 -8.61 0.65 2.91
CA ALA A 33 -9.63 0.06 2.04
C ALA A 33 -9.88 -1.43 2.31
N MET A 34 -9.02 -2.13 3.08
CA MET A 34 -9.15 -3.58 3.30
C MET A 34 -10.50 -4.00 3.90
N PRO A 35 -11.02 -3.33 4.95
CA PRO A 35 -12.34 -3.67 5.49
C PRO A 35 -13.46 -3.48 4.46
N SER A 36 -13.40 -2.40 3.69
CA SER A 36 -14.37 -2.10 2.64
C SER A 36 -14.37 -3.13 1.51
N ASN A 37 -13.20 -3.65 1.15
CA ASN A 37 -13.08 -4.71 0.16
C ASN A 37 -13.82 -5.98 0.59
N TYR A 38 -13.72 -6.34 1.88
CA TYR A 38 -14.46 -7.47 2.46
C TYR A 38 -15.95 -7.18 2.59
N ALA A 39 -16.33 -5.94 2.89
CA ALA A 39 -17.72 -5.49 2.92
C ALA A 39 -18.40 -5.58 1.54
N ARG A 40 -17.66 -5.33 0.45
CA ARG A 40 -18.19 -5.29 -0.92
C ARG A 40 -18.22 -6.65 -1.60
N ALA A 41 -17.11 -7.40 -1.54
CA ALA A 41 -16.99 -8.69 -2.22
C ALA A 41 -17.40 -9.87 -1.33
N GLY A 42 -17.63 -9.62 -0.03
CA GLY A 42 -17.85 -10.66 0.95
C GLY A 42 -16.58 -11.40 1.35
N PRO A 43 -16.61 -12.08 2.50
CA PRO A 43 -15.42 -12.66 3.11
C PRO A 43 -14.80 -13.76 2.24
N VAL A 44 -15.61 -14.53 1.51
CA VAL A 44 -15.12 -15.62 0.65
C VAL A 44 -14.37 -15.07 -0.56
N PHE A 45 -15.03 -14.25 -1.40
CA PHE A 45 -14.39 -13.74 -2.62
C PHE A 45 -13.26 -12.76 -2.31
N ALA A 46 -13.40 -11.92 -1.28
CA ALA A 46 -12.32 -11.03 -0.84
C ALA A 46 -11.10 -11.81 -0.34
N SER A 47 -11.29 -12.92 0.39
CA SER A 47 -10.17 -13.78 0.83
C SER A 47 -9.49 -14.48 -0.34
N ILE A 48 -10.25 -14.96 -1.32
CA ILE A 48 -9.69 -15.58 -2.55
C ILE A 48 -8.90 -14.53 -3.35
N ALA A 49 -9.47 -13.35 -3.55
CA ALA A 49 -8.83 -12.24 -4.24
C ALA A 49 -7.54 -11.81 -3.52
N LEU A 50 -7.59 -11.70 -2.19
CA LEU A 50 -6.45 -11.35 -1.36
C LEU A 50 -5.36 -12.41 -1.46
N ALA A 51 -5.70 -13.70 -1.30
CA ALA A 51 -4.74 -14.79 -1.40
C ALA A 51 -4.07 -14.84 -2.79
N PHE A 52 -4.86 -14.66 -3.86
CA PHE A 52 -4.34 -14.56 -5.22
C PHE A 52 -3.38 -13.38 -5.37
N MET A 53 -3.74 -12.20 -4.86
CA MET A 53 -2.89 -11.00 -4.93
C MET A 53 -1.61 -11.15 -4.13
N ILE A 54 -1.67 -11.74 -2.94
CA ILE A 54 -0.49 -12.06 -2.12
C ILE A 54 0.44 -12.97 -2.92
N PHE A 55 -0.08 -14.07 -3.46
CA PHE A 55 0.71 -15.03 -4.22
C PHE A 55 1.32 -14.39 -5.48
N ALA A 56 0.50 -13.76 -6.31
CA ALA A 56 0.92 -13.18 -7.59
C ALA A 56 1.96 -12.07 -7.39
N ASN A 57 1.72 -11.14 -6.46
CA ASN A 57 2.66 -10.03 -6.22
C ASN A 57 3.93 -10.51 -5.52
N THR A 58 3.85 -11.43 -4.56
CA THR A 58 5.05 -12.00 -3.93
C THR A 58 5.90 -12.73 -4.97
N TYR A 59 5.28 -13.55 -5.82
CA TYR A 59 5.98 -14.29 -6.86
C TYR A 59 6.59 -13.36 -7.92
N ALA A 60 5.82 -12.39 -8.43
CA ALA A 60 6.30 -11.43 -9.41
C ALA A 60 7.48 -10.63 -8.87
N THR A 61 7.38 -10.14 -7.64
CA THR A 61 8.43 -9.33 -7.01
C THR A 61 9.68 -10.16 -6.69
N LEU A 62 9.51 -11.41 -6.29
CA LEU A 62 10.60 -12.38 -6.12
C LEU A 62 11.37 -12.61 -7.42
N LYS A 63 10.65 -12.83 -8.51
CA LYS A 63 11.25 -13.05 -9.83
C LYS A 63 11.94 -11.78 -10.30
N LEU A 64 11.31 -10.63 -10.15
CA LEU A 64 11.90 -9.33 -10.44
C LEU A 64 13.25 -9.15 -9.73
N SER A 65 13.27 -9.32 -8.40
CA SER A 65 14.48 -9.19 -7.60
C SER A 65 15.58 -10.18 -8.02
N LYS A 66 15.21 -11.45 -8.32
CA LYS A 66 16.17 -12.45 -8.83
C LYS A 66 16.74 -12.10 -10.21
N VAL A 67 15.90 -11.64 -11.14
CA VAL A 67 16.35 -11.26 -12.49
C VAL A 67 17.32 -10.09 -12.40
N MET A 68 17.05 -9.12 -11.52
CA MET A 68 17.96 -8.01 -11.26
C MET A 68 19.33 -8.41 -10.70
N LEU A 69 19.46 -9.57 -10.05
CA LEU A 69 20.77 -10.07 -9.59
C LEU A 69 21.60 -10.65 -10.73
N VAL A 70 20.95 -11.10 -11.81
CA VAL A 70 21.60 -11.70 -12.98
C VAL A 70 21.80 -10.67 -14.09
N ALA A 71 21.01 -9.59 -14.08
CA ALA A 71 21.08 -8.53 -15.06
C ALA A 71 22.47 -7.85 -15.07
N PRO A 72 22.97 -7.45 -16.25
CA PRO A 72 24.24 -6.74 -16.37
C PRO A 72 24.16 -5.35 -15.71
N SER A 73 25.31 -4.78 -15.34
CA SER A 73 25.39 -3.49 -14.65
C SER A 73 24.86 -2.28 -15.44
N SER A 74 24.58 -2.46 -16.74
CA SER A 74 23.90 -1.49 -17.59
C SER A 74 22.39 -1.40 -17.31
N VAL A 75 21.78 -2.44 -16.77
CA VAL A 75 20.34 -2.52 -16.47
C VAL A 75 20.11 -1.99 -15.06
N LYS A 76 19.56 -0.77 -14.98
CA LYS A 76 19.43 -0.06 -13.69
C LYS A 76 17.98 0.21 -13.30
N THR A 77 17.10 0.44 -14.27
CA THR A 77 15.69 0.79 -14.03
C THR A 77 14.76 -0.37 -14.35
N TYR A 78 13.52 -0.30 -13.88
CA TYR A 78 12.47 -1.27 -14.25
C TYR A 78 12.24 -1.30 -15.77
N GLY A 79 12.33 -0.14 -16.42
CA GLY A 79 12.27 -0.01 -17.88
C GLY A 79 13.43 -0.70 -18.61
N ASP A 80 14.66 -0.52 -18.14
CA ASP A 80 15.84 -1.17 -18.72
C ASP A 80 15.79 -2.69 -18.55
N LEU A 81 15.22 -3.16 -17.43
CA LEU A 81 15.00 -4.58 -17.20
C LEU A 81 13.99 -5.16 -18.18
N GLY A 82 12.91 -4.42 -18.45
CA GLY A 82 11.95 -4.75 -19.50
C GLY A 82 12.62 -4.82 -20.87
N GLU A 83 13.49 -3.87 -21.19
CA GLU A 83 14.26 -3.87 -22.43
C GLU A 83 15.18 -5.08 -22.57
N TRP A 84 15.89 -5.43 -21.48
CA TRP A 84 16.80 -6.56 -21.48
C TRP A 84 16.08 -7.91 -21.60
N ALA A 85 14.91 -8.05 -20.97
CA ALA A 85 14.16 -9.30 -20.97
C ALA A 85 13.30 -9.52 -22.23
N LEU A 86 12.68 -8.48 -22.77
CA LEU A 86 11.66 -8.56 -23.84
C LEU A 86 11.92 -7.59 -25.00
N GLY A 87 13.08 -6.92 -25.04
CA GLY A 87 13.43 -5.94 -26.07
C GLY A 87 12.62 -4.65 -25.97
N LYS A 88 12.54 -3.91 -27.08
CA LYS A 88 11.90 -2.58 -27.15
C LYS A 88 10.44 -2.57 -26.67
N TRP A 89 9.69 -3.64 -26.95
CA TRP A 89 8.31 -3.80 -26.48
C TRP A 89 8.25 -3.96 -24.96
N GLY A 90 9.18 -4.71 -24.38
CA GLY A 90 9.34 -4.81 -22.93
C GLY A 90 9.57 -3.46 -22.27
N ARG A 91 10.47 -2.64 -22.81
CA ARG A 91 10.69 -1.26 -22.35
C ARG A 91 9.42 -0.43 -22.42
N PHE A 92 8.70 -0.49 -23.55
CA PHE A 92 7.46 0.27 -23.73
C PHE A 92 6.41 -0.08 -22.67
N PHE A 93 6.08 -1.37 -22.49
CA PHE A 93 5.06 -1.78 -21.52
C PHE A 93 5.46 -1.48 -20.07
N THR A 94 6.73 -1.71 -19.71
CA THR A 94 7.22 -1.42 -18.35
C THR A 94 7.22 0.07 -18.04
N VAL A 95 7.69 0.93 -18.96
CA VAL A 95 7.68 2.38 -18.76
C VAL A 95 6.26 2.94 -18.72
N VAL A 96 5.38 2.52 -19.64
CA VAL A 96 3.98 3.00 -19.65
C VAL A 96 3.26 2.59 -18.38
N SER A 97 3.40 1.33 -17.95
CA SER A 97 2.79 0.86 -16.70
C SER A 97 3.35 1.59 -15.47
N GLN A 98 4.67 1.79 -15.40
CA GLN A 98 5.32 2.53 -14.31
C GLN A 98 4.86 3.99 -14.27
N MET A 99 4.84 4.69 -15.41
CA MET A 99 4.34 6.06 -15.50
C MET A 99 2.86 6.15 -15.10
N GLY A 100 2.05 5.17 -15.50
CA GLY A 100 0.66 5.06 -15.08
C GLY A 100 0.51 4.98 -13.57
N VAL A 101 1.25 4.08 -12.91
CA VAL A 101 1.23 3.94 -11.44
C VAL A 101 1.77 5.20 -10.75
N CYS A 102 2.89 5.74 -11.22
CA CYS A 102 3.49 6.96 -10.65
C CYS A 102 2.61 8.21 -10.79
N LEU A 103 1.66 8.24 -11.74
CA LEU A 103 0.71 9.33 -11.89
C LEU A 103 -0.59 9.07 -11.10
N LEU A 104 -1.18 7.88 -11.29
CA LEU A 104 -2.50 7.57 -10.74
C LEU A 104 -2.49 7.39 -9.23
N VAL A 105 -1.40 6.85 -8.65
CA VAL A 105 -1.28 6.67 -7.20
C VAL A 105 -1.29 8.02 -6.47
N PRO A 106 -0.42 9.01 -6.80
CA PRO A 106 -0.51 10.34 -6.20
C PRO A 106 -1.87 11.02 -6.40
N CYS A 107 -2.50 10.87 -7.58
CA CYS A 107 -3.85 11.39 -7.80
C CYS A 107 -4.86 10.78 -6.81
N ALA A 108 -4.82 9.47 -6.57
CA ALA A 108 -5.67 8.81 -5.59
C ALA A 108 -5.41 9.31 -4.16
N PHE A 109 -4.14 9.52 -3.78
CA PHE A 109 -3.78 10.10 -2.48
C PHE A 109 -4.26 11.55 -2.33
N LEU A 110 -4.17 12.38 -3.37
CA LEU A 110 -4.67 13.76 -3.34
C LEU A 110 -6.20 13.81 -3.23
N VAL A 111 -6.92 12.94 -3.94
CA VAL A 111 -8.37 12.84 -3.80
C VAL A 111 -8.72 12.39 -2.39
N LEU A 112 -8.10 11.32 -1.88
CA LEU A 112 -8.37 10.82 -0.53
C LEU A 112 -8.06 11.87 0.55
N GLY A 113 -6.90 12.52 0.48
CA GLY A 113 -6.51 13.55 1.43
C GLY A 113 -7.46 14.75 1.39
N SER A 114 -7.95 15.14 0.21
CA SER A 114 -8.88 16.26 0.07
C SER A 114 -10.21 15.95 0.73
N THR A 115 -10.73 14.73 0.55
CA THR A 115 -11.96 14.27 1.19
C THR A 115 -11.81 14.16 2.71
N LEU A 116 -10.63 13.78 3.22
CA LEU A 116 -10.38 13.77 4.67
C LEU A 116 -10.34 15.18 5.24
N LEU A 117 -9.69 16.14 4.56
CA LEU A 117 -9.63 17.53 4.99
C LEU A 117 -10.99 18.23 4.92
N ASP A 118 -11.79 17.93 3.91
CA ASP A 118 -13.15 18.44 3.77
C ASP A 118 -14.06 17.96 4.91
N VAL A 119 -13.92 16.69 5.32
CA VAL A 119 -14.62 16.13 6.49
C VAL A 119 -14.12 16.72 7.81
N LEU A 120 -12.81 16.99 7.94
CA LEU A 120 -12.20 17.54 9.15
C LEU A 120 -12.49 19.04 9.35
N PHE A 121 -12.55 19.79 8.25
CA PHE A 121 -12.82 21.23 8.22
C PHE A 121 -14.04 21.53 7.34
N PRO A 122 -15.25 21.12 7.79
CA PRO A 122 -16.47 21.33 7.03
C PRO A 122 -16.67 22.82 6.72
N ASP A 123 -17.20 23.10 5.54
CA ASP A 123 -17.54 24.45 5.04
C ASP A 123 -16.39 25.47 5.00
N SER A 124 -15.14 25.05 5.19
CA SER A 124 -13.98 25.96 5.22
C SER A 124 -13.47 26.28 3.82
N PHE A 125 -13.24 25.26 2.98
CA PHE A 125 -12.74 25.41 1.62
C PHE A 125 -13.29 24.28 0.73
N SER A 126 -13.34 24.51 -0.59
CA SER A 126 -13.76 23.48 -1.53
C SER A 126 -12.75 22.35 -1.66
N GLN A 127 -13.22 21.15 -2.01
CA GLN A 127 -12.36 19.99 -2.27
C GLN A 127 -11.24 20.28 -3.29
N ILE A 128 -11.52 21.07 -4.33
CA ILE A 128 -10.52 21.46 -5.34
C ILE A 128 -9.39 22.28 -4.72
N PHE A 129 -9.72 23.20 -3.81
CA PHE A 129 -8.71 23.97 -3.10
C PHE A 129 -7.79 23.06 -2.27
N TRP A 130 -8.37 22.10 -1.54
CA TRP A 130 -7.58 21.13 -0.76
C TRP A 130 -6.65 20.28 -1.63
N ILE A 131 -7.11 19.84 -2.80
CA ILE A 131 -6.26 19.11 -3.78
C ILE A 131 -5.07 19.97 -4.19
N ILE A 132 -5.30 21.22 -4.61
CA ILE A 132 -4.25 22.13 -5.06
C ILE A 132 -3.28 22.43 -3.92
N PHE A 133 -3.79 22.71 -2.73
CA PHE A 133 -3.00 23.01 -1.53
C PHE A 133 -2.05 21.85 -1.18
N MET A 134 -2.57 20.62 -1.10
CA MET A 134 -1.74 19.45 -0.83
C MET A 134 -0.73 19.19 -1.94
N ALA A 135 -1.12 19.33 -3.21
CA ALA A 135 -0.21 19.15 -4.33
C ALA A 135 0.98 20.11 -4.22
N LEU A 136 0.74 21.39 -3.92
CA LEU A 136 1.79 22.38 -3.72
C LEU A 136 2.70 22.04 -2.52
N MET A 137 2.14 21.55 -1.42
CA MET A 137 2.91 21.16 -0.23
C MET A 137 3.79 19.92 -0.45
N VAL A 138 3.41 19.03 -1.37
CA VAL A 138 4.16 17.81 -1.69
C VAL A 138 5.29 18.06 -2.71
N ILE A 139 5.23 19.13 -3.52
CA ILE A 139 6.27 19.45 -4.52
C ILE A 139 7.70 19.47 -3.93
N PRO A 140 7.99 20.15 -2.80
CA PRO A 140 9.33 20.15 -2.21
C PRO A 140 9.83 18.75 -1.84
N VAL A 141 8.91 17.87 -1.41
CA VAL A 141 9.22 16.49 -1.02
C VAL A 141 9.54 15.64 -2.25
N CYS A 142 8.81 15.85 -3.36
CA CYS A 142 9.08 15.16 -4.63
C CYS A 142 10.44 15.53 -5.26
N LEU A 143 11.05 16.65 -4.85
CA LEU A 143 12.35 17.09 -5.35
C LEU A 143 13.53 16.41 -4.65
N ILE A 144 13.29 15.62 -3.58
CA ILE A 144 14.33 14.87 -2.89
C ILE A 144 14.76 13.68 -3.76
N PRO A 145 16.03 13.60 -4.18
CA PRO A 145 16.46 12.69 -5.23
C PRO A 145 16.65 11.24 -4.76
N THR A 146 16.62 10.96 -3.46
CA THR A 146 16.94 9.62 -2.92
C THR A 146 15.88 9.09 -1.95
N LEU A 147 15.60 7.78 -2.01
CA LEU A 147 14.65 7.12 -1.09
C LEU A 147 15.20 7.03 0.35
N LYS A 148 16.52 7.14 0.52
CA LYS A 148 17.16 7.18 1.85
C LYS A 148 16.89 8.47 2.59
N GLU A 149 16.87 9.60 1.90
CA GLU A 149 16.62 10.92 2.49
C GLU A 149 15.14 11.14 2.79
N SER A 150 14.24 10.49 2.05
CA SER A 150 12.79 10.55 2.28
C SER A 150 12.26 9.50 3.26
N ALA A 151 13.09 8.54 3.71
CA ALA A 151 12.69 7.45 4.59
C ALA A 151 12.01 7.93 5.89
N GLY A 152 12.43 9.08 6.45
CA GLY A 152 11.81 9.65 7.65
C GLY A 152 10.38 10.15 7.43
N MET A 153 10.09 10.73 6.26
CA MET A 153 8.73 11.16 5.91
C MET A 153 7.84 9.97 5.57
N ALA A 154 8.38 8.98 4.84
CA ALA A 154 7.69 7.72 4.61
C ALA A 154 7.34 7.04 5.94
N PHE A 155 8.24 7.10 6.93
CA PHE A 155 7.99 6.60 8.28
C PHE A 155 6.84 7.32 8.97
N ALA A 156 6.86 8.65 8.98
CA ALA A 156 5.81 9.45 9.60
C ALA A 156 4.43 9.17 8.97
N GLY A 157 4.35 9.12 7.63
CA GLY A 157 3.11 8.85 6.91
C GLY A 157 2.58 7.42 7.14
N CYS A 158 3.47 6.43 7.13
CA CYS A 158 3.08 5.05 7.37
C CYS A 158 2.63 4.82 8.83
N MET A 159 3.38 5.34 9.80
CA MET A 159 3.00 5.28 11.21
C MET A 159 1.66 5.97 11.46
N GLY A 160 1.45 7.14 10.85
CA GLY A 160 0.16 7.84 10.90
C GLY A 160 -0.99 6.98 10.38
N THR A 161 -0.77 6.28 9.26
CA THR A 161 -1.78 5.36 8.68
C THR A 161 -2.06 4.18 9.60
N VAL A 162 -1.03 3.52 10.13
CA VAL A 162 -1.20 2.36 11.03
C VAL A 162 -1.93 2.77 12.32
N ILE A 163 -1.58 3.93 12.89
CA ILE A 163 -2.29 4.47 14.06
C ILE A 163 -3.76 4.76 13.71
N ALA A 164 -4.00 5.38 12.55
CA ALA A 164 -5.36 5.65 12.07
C ALA A 164 -6.17 4.37 11.86
N ASP A 165 -5.57 3.31 11.29
CA ASP A 165 -6.20 2.00 11.13
C ASP A 165 -6.59 1.40 12.50
N ILE A 166 -5.68 1.44 13.48
CA ILE A 166 -5.94 0.91 14.83
C ILE A 166 -7.08 1.69 15.50
N ILE A 167 -7.05 3.03 15.44
CA ILE A 167 -8.09 3.87 16.02
C ILE A 167 -9.43 3.60 15.33
N ALA A 168 -9.45 3.57 13.99
CA ALA A 168 -10.67 3.39 13.23
C ALA A 168 -11.32 2.02 13.49
N VAL A 169 -10.53 0.94 13.47
CA VAL A 169 -11.03 -0.39 13.81
C VAL A 169 -11.52 -0.44 15.26
N SER A 170 -10.79 0.17 16.20
CA SER A 170 -11.17 0.13 17.63
C SER A 170 -12.46 0.89 17.91
N VAL A 171 -12.62 2.09 17.33
CA VAL A 171 -13.84 2.91 17.46
C VAL A 171 -15.01 2.21 16.79
N LEU A 172 -14.82 1.64 15.59
CA LEU A 172 -15.86 0.90 14.89
C LEU A 172 -16.33 -0.32 15.70
N GLN A 173 -15.39 -1.10 16.24
CA GLN A 173 -15.68 -2.24 17.11
C GLN A 173 -16.38 -1.82 18.41
N TRP A 174 -16.09 -0.63 18.94
CA TRP A 174 -16.75 -0.10 20.13
C TRP A 174 -18.18 0.36 19.86
N ASN A 175 -18.39 1.13 18.77
CA ASN A 175 -19.70 1.68 18.41
C ASN A 175 -20.70 0.60 18.00
N MET A 176 -20.22 -0.49 17.39
CA MET A 176 -21.06 -1.61 16.94
C MET A 176 -21.27 -2.68 18.03
N ARG A 177 -20.86 -2.44 19.29
CA ARG A 177 -21.07 -3.41 20.38
C ARG A 177 -22.55 -3.57 20.68
N GLY A 178 -23.06 -4.79 20.48
CA GLY A 178 -24.44 -5.15 20.79
C GLY A 178 -25.41 -4.97 19.62
N HIS A 179 -24.94 -4.70 18.41
CA HIS A 179 -25.74 -4.84 17.20
C HIS A 179 -25.81 -6.29 16.73
N ASP A 180 -26.93 -6.65 16.08
CA ASP A 180 -27.21 -7.99 15.57
C ASP A 180 -26.18 -8.44 14.52
N SER A 181 -26.25 -9.73 14.13
CA SER A 181 -25.30 -10.39 13.24
C SER A 181 -24.89 -9.55 12.02
N VAL A 182 -23.58 -9.53 11.75
CA VAL A 182 -22.95 -8.84 10.62
C VAL A 182 -23.79 -9.00 9.34
N PRO A 183 -24.31 -7.91 8.74
CA PRO A 183 -25.11 -8.00 7.53
C PRO A 183 -24.37 -8.73 6.42
N SER A 184 -25.04 -9.65 5.74
CA SER A 184 -24.46 -10.40 4.62
C SER A 184 -24.30 -9.51 3.39
N PRO A 185 -23.17 -9.58 2.68
CA PRO A 185 -22.94 -8.77 1.49
C PRO A 185 -23.79 -9.24 0.33
N ASP A 186 -24.43 -8.28 -0.34
CA ASP A 186 -25.01 -8.51 -1.65
C ASP A 186 -23.88 -8.48 -2.68
N VAL A 187 -23.32 -9.66 -2.96
CA VAL A 187 -22.12 -9.79 -3.79
C VAL A 187 -22.49 -9.71 -5.26
N THR A 188 -22.15 -8.59 -5.88
CA THR A 188 -22.22 -8.43 -7.34
C THR A 188 -20.86 -8.66 -8.00
N LEU A 189 -20.86 -9.12 -9.26
CA LEU A 189 -19.64 -9.27 -10.05
C LEU A 189 -18.85 -7.96 -10.14
N HIS A 190 -19.55 -6.82 -10.23
CA HIS A 190 -18.93 -5.49 -10.23
C HIS A 190 -18.14 -5.22 -8.93
N GLN A 191 -18.71 -5.54 -7.76
CA GLN A 191 -18.02 -5.35 -6.47
C GLN A 191 -16.82 -6.29 -6.30
N VAL A 192 -16.91 -7.53 -6.78
CA VAL A 192 -15.77 -8.47 -6.77
C VAL A 192 -14.63 -7.95 -7.65
N LEU A 193 -14.93 -7.48 -8.86
CA LEU A 193 -13.93 -6.87 -9.75
C LEU A 193 -13.33 -5.59 -9.16
N THR A 194 -14.15 -4.76 -8.52
CA THR A 194 -13.70 -3.55 -7.81
C THR A 194 -12.75 -3.90 -6.67
N CYS A 195 -13.09 -4.91 -5.86
CA CYS A 195 -12.21 -5.44 -4.81
C CYS A 195 -10.87 -5.91 -5.39
N PHE A 196 -10.90 -6.64 -6.51
CA PHE A 196 -9.68 -7.07 -7.21
C PHE A 196 -8.80 -5.87 -7.62
N GLY A 197 -9.40 -4.82 -8.20
CA GLY A 197 -8.68 -3.61 -8.57
C GLY A 197 -8.05 -2.89 -7.37
N ASN A 198 -8.79 -2.75 -6.28
CA ASN A 198 -8.29 -2.15 -5.04
C ASN A 198 -7.13 -2.94 -4.43
N LEU A 199 -7.22 -4.28 -4.44
CA LEU A 199 -6.14 -5.15 -3.96
C LEU A 199 -4.92 -5.11 -4.90
N ALA A 200 -5.12 -5.00 -6.21
CA ALA A 200 -4.03 -4.83 -7.18
C ALA A 200 -3.25 -3.55 -6.91
N LEU A 201 -3.98 -2.45 -6.65
CA LEU A 201 -3.40 -1.17 -6.27
C LEU A 201 -2.63 -1.27 -4.95
N ALA A 202 -3.23 -1.90 -3.93
CA ALA A 202 -2.61 -2.06 -2.62
C ALA A 202 -1.28 -2.81 -2.70
N TYR A 203 -1.22 -3.93 -3.43
CA TYR A 203 0.00 -4.74 -3.55
C TYR A 203 0.99 -4.26 -4.64
N GLY A 204 0.76 -3.10 -5.25
CA GLY A 204 1.55 -2.53 -6.36
C GLY A 204 2.98 -2.07 -6.04
N ALA A 205 3.64 -2.70 -5.07
CA ALA A 205 4.96 -2.31 -4.56
C ALA A 205 6.15 -2.75 -5.44
N ALA A 206 5.90 -3.60 -6.45
CA ALA A 206 6.97 -4.16 -7.27
C ALA A 206 7.77 -3.09 -8.02
N ILE A 207 7.18 -1.92 -8.29
CA ILE A 207 7.81 -0.86 -9.07
C ILE A 207 9.01 -0.22 -8.35
N VAL A 208 9.02 -0.21 -7.01
CA VAL A 208 10.09 0.43 -6.21
C VAL A 208 11.22 -0.53 -5.88
N VAL A 209 11.01 -1.83 -6.09
CA VAL A 209 11.97 -2.88 -5.74
C VAL A 209 13.29 -2.73 -6.48
N PRO A 210 13.32 -2.35 -7.77
CA PRO A 210 14.58 -2.08 -8.46
C PRO A 210 15.41 -0.98 -7.83
N ASP A 211 14.78 0.13 -7.46
CA ASP A 211 15.46 1.27 -6.85
C ASP A 211 15.96 0.91 -5.44
N LEU A 212 15.13 0.23 -4.63
CA LEU A 212 15.51 -0.28 -3.31
C LEU A 212 16.68 -1.27 -3.39
N GLN A 213 16.68 -2.17 -4.38
CA GLN A 213 17.72 -3.16 -4.54
C GLN A 213 19.05 -2.53 -4.97
N ARG A 214 19.01 -1.48 -5.78
CA ARG A 214 20.20 -0.73 -6.21
C ARG A 214 20.81 0.08 -5.07
N GLU A 215 19.99 0.57 -4.15
CA GLU A 215 20.43 1.32 -2.98
C GLU A 215 20.99 0.43 -1.85
N HIS A 216 20.78 -0.89 -1.93
CA HIS A 216 21.21 -1.86 -0.94
C HIS A 216 22.67 -2.29 -1.14
N SER A 217 23.49 -2.29 -0.07
CA SER A 217 24.91 -2.65 -0.20
C SER A 217 25.12 -4.14 -0.54
N GLN A 218 24.13 -5.00 -0.23
CA GLN A 218 24.15 -6.44 -0.53
C GLN A 218 22.85 -6.87 -1.25
N PRO A 219 22.73 -6.65 -2.56
CA PRO A 219 21.48 -6.87 -3.29
C PRO A 219 21.02 -8.34 -3.26
N GLN A 220 21.92 -9.31 -3.04
CA GLN A 220 21.61 -10.75 -2.99
C GLN A 220 20.62 -11.11 -1.86
N ARG A 221 20.48 -10.24 -0.85
CA ARG A 221 19.55 -10.42 0.27
C ARG A 221 18.13 -9.94 -0.06
N MET A 222 17.98 -9.03 -1.03
CA MET A 222 16.71 -8.39 -1.38
C MET A 222 15.56 -9.37 -1.67
N PRO A 223 15.75 -10.49 -2.38
CA PRO A 223 14.64 -11.43 -2.59
C PRO A 223 14.04 -11.95 -1.28
N ARG A 224 14.87 -12.18 -0.25
CA ARG A 224 14.42 -12.65 1.05
C ARG A 224 13.71 -11.53 1.81
N VAL A 225 14.30 -10.34 1.84
CA VAL A 225 13.77 -9.14 2.51
C VAL A 225 12.39 -8.81 1.99
N VAL A 226 12.22 -8.81 0.67
CA VAL A 226 10.95 -8.49 0.01
C VAL A 226 9.86 -9.50 0.36
N VAL A 227 10.14 -10.81 0.33
CA VAL A 227 9.15 -11.83 0.70
C VAL A 227 8.69 -11.69 2.13
N ILE A 228 9.64 -11.57 3.07
CA ILE A 228 9.33 -11.45 4.50
C ILE A 228 8.46 -10.21 4.73
N THR A 229 8.80 -9.10 4.08
CA THR A 229 8.06 -7.85 4.19
C THR A 229 6.65 -7.97 3.62
N ILE A 230 6.48 -8.50 2.40
CA ILE A 230 5.15 -8.68 1.79
C ILE A 230 4.28 -9.58 2.67
N LEU A 231 4.81 -10.69 3.18
CA LEU A 231 4.07 -11.58 4.09
C LEU A 231 3.65 -10.87 5.39
N PHE A 232 4.53 -10.05 5.96
CA PHE A 232 4.21 -9.26 7.14
C PHE A 232 3.08 -8.25 6.85
N ILE A 233 3.17 -7.53 5.73
CA ILE A 233 2.11 -6.62 5.29
C ILE A 233 0.79 -7.36 5.07
N SER A 234 0.84 -8.54 4.45
CA SER A 234 -0.34 -9.37 4.25
C SER A 234 -1.00 -9.80 5.55
N ALA A 235 -0.23 -10.18 6.56
CA ALA A 235 -0.74 -10.49 7.88
C ALA A 235 -1.44 -9.27 8.51
N PHE A 236 -0.83 -8.09 8.40
CA PHE A 236 -1.43 -6.83 8.85
C PHE A 236 -2.75 -6.52 8.11
N PHE A 237 -2.78 -6.67 6.79
CA PHE A 237 -3.99 -6.45 5.98
C PHE A 237 -5.11 -7.41 6.33
N ILE A 238 -4.80 -8.69 6.57
CA ILE A 238 -5.79 -9.69 7.01
C ILE A 238 -6.36 -9.28 8.38
N ALA A 239 -5.50 -8.87 9.32
CA ALA A 239 -5.94 -8.46 10.65
C ALA A 239 -6.90 -7.25 10.58
N VAL A 240 -6.53 -6.20 9.85
CA VAL A 240 -7.37 -5.00 9.68
C VAL A 240 -8.65 -5.34 8.92
N ALA A 241 -8.59 -6.14 7.85
CA ALA A 241 -9.75 -6.57 7.08
C ALA A 241 -10.78 -7.29 7.95
N LEU A 242 -10.35 -8.31 8.69
CA LEU A 242 -11.23 -9.11 9.53
C LEU A 242 -11.80 -8.28 10.68
N ALA A 243 -10.95 -7.50 11.35
CA ALA A 243 -11.39 -6.67 12.47
C ALA A 243 -12.35 -5.56 12.02
N GLY A 244 -12.14 -4.95 10.86
CA GLY A 244 -13.09 -3.97 10.33
C GLY A 244 -14.39 -4.62 9.84
N TYR A 245 -14.31 -5.70 9.06
CA TYR A 245 -15.48 -6.38 8.50
C TYR A 245 -16.39 -6.97 9.57
N THR A 246 -15.82 -7.57 10.64
CA THR A 246 -16.63 -8.14 11.73
C THR A 246 -17.37 -7.09 12.56
N ALA A 247 -16.94 -5.82 12.54
CA ALA A 247 -17.66 -4.74 13.20
C ALA A 247 -18.75 -4.12 12.30
N GLY A 248 -18.39 -3.71 11.09
CA GLY A 248 -19.27 -2.90 10.23
C GLY A 248 -20.03 -3.68 9.15
N GLY A 249 -19.63 -4.92 8.86
CA GLY A 249 -20.20 -5.72 7.78
C GLY A 249 -20.25 -4.94 6.46
N CYS A 250 -21.41 -4.97 5.81
CA CYS A 250 -21.62 -4.37 4.48
C CYS A 250 -21.84 -2.86 4.50
N GLN A 251 -21.96 -2.26 5.69
CA GLN A 251 -22.21 -0.83 5.86
C GLN A 251 -20.91 0.00 5.80
N LEU A 252 -19.76 -0.67 5.69
CA LEU A 252 -18.47 0.00 5.57
C LEU A 252 -18.41 0.83 4.28
N SER A 253 -18.05 2.09 4.44
CA SER A 253 -17.74 3.00 3.34
C SER A 253 -16.47 2.54 2.59
N GLY A 254 -16.14 3.19 1.47
CA GLY A 254 -14.96 2.88 0.64
C GLY A 254 -13.62 2.92 1.38
N ASN A 255 -13.58 3.61 2.52
CA ASN A 255 -12.46 3.71 3.44
C ASN A 255 -13.00 3.62 4.88
N ILE A 256 -12.30 2.89 5.76
CA ILE A 256 -12.71 2.72 7.15
C ILE A 256 -12.81 4.05 7.93
N LEU A 257 -11.98 5.05 7.60
CA LEU A 257 -12.03 6.36 8.24
C LEU A 257 -13.37 7.08 7.99
N TYR A 258 -13.97 6.89 6.82
CA TYR A 258 -15.30 7.44 6.52
C TYR A 258 -16.44 6.64 7.16
N SER A 259 -16.14 5.50 7.77
CA SER A 259 -17.15 4.70 8.47
C SER A 259 -17.24 5.06 9.96
N ILE A 260 -16.23 5.77 10.50
CA ILE A 260 -16.21 6.23 11.90
C ILE A 260 -16.61 7.69 12.06
N VAL A 261 -16.54 8.50 10.98
CA VAL A 261 -16.97 9.89 10.99
C VAL A 261 -18.32 10.01 10.29
N SER A 262 -19.29 10.64 10.96
CA SER A 262 -20.57 10.99 10.36
C SER A 262 -20.36 12.17 9.42
N THR A 263 -20.47 11.98 8.11
CA THR A 263 -20.41 13.09 7.13
C THR A 263 -21.53 14.10 7.32
N SER A 264 -22.61 13.71 8.01
CA SER A 264 -23.74 14.59 8.36
C SER A 264 -23.57 15.30 9.72
N ASP A 265 -22.68 14.83 10.59
CA ASP A 265 -22.33 15.50 11.85
C ASP A 265 -20.84 15.24 12.19
N PRO A 266 -19.92 15.96 11.52
CA PRO A 266 -18.48 15.74 11.67
C PRO A 266 -17.93 16.14 13.05
N LEU A 267 -18.69 16.92 13.84
CA LEU A 267 -18.31 17.36 15.19
C LEU A 267 -18.90 16.47 16.30
N GLY A 268 -19.87 15.61 15.98
CA GLY A 268 -20.53 14.74 16.96
C GLY A 268 -21.23 15.52 18.08
N LEU A 269 -21.65 16.75 17.79
CA LEU A 269 -22.33 17.63 18.74
C LEU A 269 -23.84 17.39 18.62
N ALA A 270 -24.28 16.23 19.12
CA ALA A 270 -25.68 15.95 19.42
C ALA A 270 -25.96 16.12 20.92
#